data_AF-A0A7W7ILQ8-F1
#
_entry.id   AF-A0A7W7ILQ8-F1
#
_cell.length_a   1.000
_cell.length_b   1.000
_cell.length_c   1.000
_cell.angle_alpha   90.00
_cell.angle_beta   90.00
_cell.angle_gamma   90.00
#
_symmetry.space_group_name_H-M   'P 1'
#
loop_
_entity.id
_entity.type
_entity.pdbx_description
1 polymer ?
#
loop_
_entity_poly.entity_id
_entity_poly.type
_entity_poly.pdbx_seq_one_letter_code
_entity_poly.pdbx_strand_id
1 'polypeptide(L)'
;MTDQNLEARGNGRDGAVLAWILYILSIPSANLLVLAGLVVAYACRGSATGLAAQHIEAQIKLFWSVFWITIVLWGLIAVSAVASVFLIGIPFLLLFGLLLLLVSIWFTVKSVLGLLALLNDRPA
;
A
#
# COMPACT_ATOMS: atom_id res chain seq x y z
N MET A 1 2.38 16.72 -31.71
CA MET A 1 3.39 16.46 -30.64
C MET A 1 2.95 17.03 -29.28
N THR A 2 2.13 18.06 -29.23
CA THR A 2 1.53 18.61 -27.99
C THR A 2 0.44 17.70 -27.40
N ASP A 3 -0.42 17.09 -28.22
CA ASP A 3 -1.53 16.24 -27.73
C ASP A 3 -1.07 14.92 -27.07
N GLN A 4 -0.06 14.25 -27.65
CA GLN A 4 0.55 13.06 -27.04
C GLN A 4 1.16 13.34 -25.65
N ASN A 5 1.67 14.56 -25.42
CA ASN A 5 2.19 14.96 -24.12
C ASN A 5 1.06 15.25 -23.11
N LEU A 6 -0.11 15.69 -23.56
CA LEU A 6 -1.28 15.89 -22.70
C LEU A 6 -1.92 14.54 -22.32
N GLU A 7 -2.03 13.61 -23.26
CA GLU A 7 -2.53 12.26 -23.01
C GLU A 7 -1.61 11.46 -22.08
N ALA A 8 -0.28 11.51 -22.29
CA ALA A 8 0.67 10.85 -21.39
C ALA A 8 0.66 11.42 -19.97
N ARG A 9 0.48 12.75 -19.82
CA ARG A 9 0.38 13.41 -18.51
C ARG A 9 -0.94 13.09 -17.80
N GLY A 10 -2.05 13.02 -18.54
CA GLY A 10 -3.35 12.57 -18.01
C GLY A 10 -3.27 11.11 -17.54
N ASN A 11 -2.76 10.22 -18.39
CA ASN A 11 -2.66 8.79 -18.12
C ASN A 11 -1.80 8.45 -16.89
N GLY A 12 -0.71 9.21 -16.64
CA GLY A 12 0.13 9.03 -15.46
C GLY A 12 -0.54 9.47 -14.14
N ARG A 13 -1.35 10.55 -14.17
CA ARG A 13 -2.11 11.02 -13.01
C ARG A 13 -3.27 10.08 -12.69
N ASP A 14 -4.01 9.67 -13.70
CA ASP A 14 -5.17 8.79 -13.56
C ASP A 14 -4.75 7.41 -13.03
N GLY A 15 -3.61 6.89 -13.49
CA GLY A 15 -3.02 5.66 -12.95
C GLY A 15 -2.61 5.77 -11.48
N ALA A 16 -2.04 6.91 -11.06
CA ALA A 16 -1.69 7.15 -9.66
C ALA A 16 -2.95 7.27 -8.76
N VAL A 17 -4.02 7.91 -9.24
CA VAL A 17 -5.31 7.97 -8.54
C VAL A 17 -5.89 6.56 -8.39
N LEU A 18 -5.91 5.78 -9.46
CA LEU A 18 -6.42 4.41 -9.45
C LEU A 18 -5.64 3.53 -8.46
N ALA A 19 -4.32 3.61 -8.45
CA ALA A 19 -3.48 2.87 -7.51
C ALA A 19 -3.80 3.21 -6.05
N TRP A 20 -4.02 4.50 -5.73
CA TRP A 20 -4.43 4.91 -4.39
C TRP A 20 -5.81 4.36 -4.00
N ILE A 21 -6.79 4.40 -4.91
CA ILE A 21 -8.12 3.83 -4.68
C ILE A 21 -8.04 2.32 -4.44
N LEU A 22 -7.25 1.61 -5.25
CA LEU A 22 -7.05 0.16 -5.13
C LEU A 22 -6.39 -0.22 -3.79
N TYR A 23 -5.47 0.61 -3.27
CA TYR A 23 -4.89 0.41 -1.94
C TYR A 23 -5.92 0.64 -0.83
N ILE A 24 -6.78 1.65 -0.92
CA ILE A 24 -7.84 1.89 0.08
C ILE A 24 -8.84 0.72 0.09
N LEU A 25 -9.18 0.17 -1.08
CA LEU A 25 -10.05 -1.01 -1.19
C LEU A 25 -9.36 -2.34 -0.82
N SER A 26 -8.08 -2.34 -0.42
CA SER A 26 -7.38 -3.59 -0.10
C SER A 26 -7.83 -4.20 1.24
N ILE A 27 -8.25 -3.39 2.22
CA ILE A 27 -8.76 -3.88 3.52
C ILE A 27 -9.96 -4.82 3.36
N PRO A 28 -11.06 -4.41 2.69
CA PRO A 28 -12.24 -5.27 2.56
C PRO A 28 -12.01 -6.52 1.68
N SER A 29 -10.89 -6.58 0.96
CA SER A 29 -10.58 -7.64 0.00
C SER A 29 -9.44 -8.57 0.41
N ALA A 30 -9.12 -8.63 1.71
CA ALA A 30 -8.04 -9.46 2.23
C ALA A 30 -6.68 -9.19 1.53
N ASN A 31 -6.37 -7.91 1.26
CA ASN A 31 -5.15 -7.44 0.59
C ASN A 31 -4.97 -7.86 -0.88
N LEU A 32 -5.96 -8.48 -1.53
CA LEU A 32 -5.85 -8.88 -2.93
C LEU A 32 -5.77 -7.67 -3.88
N LEU A 33 -6.57 -6.62 -3.64
CA LEU A 33 -6.53 -5.42 -4.48
C LEU A 33 -5.24 -4.60 -4.32
N VAL A 34 -4.47 -4.84 -3.26
CA VAL A 34 -3.16 -4.18 -3.08
C VAL A 34 -2.18 -4.60 -4.18
N LEU A 35 -2.23 -5.85 -4.63
CA LEU A 35 -1.38 -6.33 -5.72
C LEU A 35 -1.78 -5.70 -7.05
N ALA A 36 -3.09 -5.55 -7.30
CA ALA A 36 -3.57 -4.84 -8.48
C ALA A 36 -3.11 -3.36 -8.48
N GLY A 37 -3.21 -2.67 -7.33
CA GLY A 37 -2.70 -1.31 -7.17
C GLY A 37 -1.20 -1.19 -7.42
N LEU A 38 -0.41 -2.18 -6.97
CA LEU A 38 1.03 -2.24 -7.22
C LEU A 38 1.36 -2.45 -8.70
N VAL A 39 0.64 -3.34 -9.38
CA VAL A 39 0.80 -3.59 -10.82
C VAL A 39 0.52 -2.31 -11.60
N VAL A 40 -0.57 -1.60 -11.28
CA VAL A 40 -0.88 -0.30 -11.88
C VAL A 40 0.24 0.71 -11.62
N ALA A 41 0.76 0.77 -10.38
CA ALA A 41 1.86 1.67 -10.05
C ALA A 41 3.11 1.40 -10.89
N TYR A 42 3.52 0.14 -11.06
CA TYR A 42 4.65 -0.21 -11.92
C TYR A 42 4.39 0.03 -13.40
N ALA A 43 3.18 -0.23 -13.89
CA ALA A 43 2.80 0.03 -15.28
C ALA A 43 2.86 1.53 -15.62
N CYS A 44 2.41 2.38 -14.70
CA CYS A 44 2.42 3.84 -14.87
C CYS A 44 3.78 4.48 -14.56
N ARG A 45 4.68 3.79 -13.85
CA ARG A 45 5.99 4.32 -13.43
C ARG A 45 6.83 4.84 -14.60
N GLY A 46 6.82 4.15 -15.74
CA GLY A 46 7.61 4.52 -16.92
C GLY A 46 7.07 5.74 -17.68
N SER A 47 5.79 6.09 -17.48
CA SER A 47 5.13 7.19 -18.20
C SER A 47 4.89 8.42 -17.31
N ALA A 48 4.99 8.27 -15.99
CA ALA A 48 4.74 9.35 -15.04
C ALA A 48 5.92 10.34 -14.98
N THR A 49 5.62 11.63 -14.96
CA THR A 49 6.61 12.71 -14.78
C THR A 49 6.15 13.71 -13.72
N GLY A 50 7.10 14.40 -13.08
CA GLY A 50 6.80 15.43 -12.08
C GLY A 50 6.07 14.88 -10.85
N LEU A 51 4.91 15.44 -10.54
CA LEU A 51 4.14 15.13 -9.33
C LEU A 51 3.62 13.69 -9.31
N ALA A 52 3.08 13.20 -10.43
CA ALA A 52 2.56 11.84 -10.53
C ALA A 52 3.66 10.79 -10.25
N ALA A 53 4.89 11.01 -10.72
CA ALA A 53 6.01 10.10 -10.48
C ALA A 53 6.37 9.99 -8.99
N GLN A 54 6.26 11.09 -8.23
CA GLN A 54 6.50 11.08 -6.78
C GLN A 54 5.46 10.24 -6.05
N HIS A 55 4.18 10.35 -6.43
CA HIS A 55 3.10 9.54 -5.88
C HIS A 55 3.25 8.06 -6.21
N ILE A 56 3.57 7.72 -7.45
CA ILE A 56 3.84 6.33 -7.86
C ILE A 56 5.00 5.72 -7.07
N GLU A 57 6.10 6.45 -6.90
CA GLU A 57 7.24 5.96 -6.11
C GLU A 57 6.89 5.83 -4.61
N ALA A 58 6.09 6.75 -4.07
CA ALA A 58 5.59 6.67 -2.70
C ALA A 58 4.67 5.45 -2.49
N GLN A 59 3.77 5.16 -3.44
CA GLN A 59 2.90 3.98 -3.41
C GLN A 59 3.69 2.68 -3.44
N ILE A 60 4.72 2.58 -4.29
CA ILE A 60 5.60 1.41 -4.37
C ILE A 60 6.34 1.22 -3.04
N LYS A 61 6.96 2.28 -2.50
CA LYS A 61 7.67 2.22 -1.21
C LYS A 61 6.75 1.83 -0.05
N LEU A 62 5.54 2.39 -0.02
CA LEU A 62 4.54 2.10 1.00
C LEU A 62 4.13 0.63 0.97
N PHE A 63 3.87 0.08 -0.22
CA PHE A 63 3.58 -1.35 -0.36
C PHE A 63 4.72 -2.22 0.15
N TRP A 64 5.96 -1.97 -0.29
CA TRP A 64 7.10 -2.78 0.13
C TRP A 64 7.34 -2.71 1.64
N SER A 65 7.17 -1.53 2.25
CA SER A 65 7.25 -1.36 3.70
C SER A 65 6.24 -2.24 4.44
N VAL A 66 4.97 -2.16 4.04
CA VAL A 66 3.91 -2.97 4.68
C VAL A 66 4.08 -4.45 4.39
N PHE A 67 4.47 -4.83 3.17
CA PHE A 67 4.73 -6.22 2.80
C PHE A 67 5.76 -6.88 3.72
N TRP A 68 6.91 -6.23 3.94
CA TRP A 68 7.95 -6.76 4.83
C TRP A 68 7.49 -6.83 6.29
N ILE A 69 6.81 -5.79 6.79
CA ILE A 69 6.26 -5.78 8.16
C ILE A 69 5.25 -6.92 8.35
N THR A 70 4.35 -7.11 7.40
CA THR A 70 3.34 -8.18 7.42
C THR A 70 3.99 -9.56 7.39
N ILE A 71 5.01 -9.78 6.55
CA ILE A 71 5.77 -11.05 6.54
C ILE A 71 6.40 -11.33 7.91
N VAL A 72 7.07 -10.34 8.50
CA VAL A 72 7.71 -10.51 9.82
C VAL A 72 6.67 -10.82 10.91
N LEU A 73 5.55 -10.09 10.93
CA LEU A 73 4.46 -10.33 11.88
C LEU A 73 3.83 -11.72 11.71
N TRP A 74 3.60 -12.18 10.48
CA TRP A 74 3.13 -13.54 10.24
C TRP A 74 4.12 -14.60 10.71
N GLY A 75 5.43 -14.38 10.51
CA GLY A 75 6.47 -15.25 11.06
C GLY A 75 6.43 -15.30 12.59
N LEU A 76 6.30 -14.16 13.26
CA LEU A 76 6.19 -14.08 14.71
C LEU A 76 4.90 -14.73 15.24
N ILE A 77 3.79 -14.58 14.53
CA ILE A 77 2.52 -15.27 14.83
C ILE A 77 2.70 -16.77 14.70
N ALA A 78 3.35 -17.27 13.64
CA ALA A 78 3.59 -18.69 13.45
C ALA A 78 4.46 -19.28 14.59
N VAL A 79 5.53 -18.60 14.97
CA VAL A 79 6.38 -19.00 16.11
C VAL A 79 5.58 -18.98 17.42
N SER A 80 4.77 -17.93 17.63
CA SER A 80 3.92 -17.80 18.82
C SER A 80 2.81 -18.85 18.87
N ALA A 81 2.29 -19.27 17.71
CA ALA A 81 1.30 -20.33 17.59
C ALA A 81 1.89 -21.67 18.03
N VAL A 82 3.13 -21.98 17.63
CA VAL A 82 3.83 -23.18 18.13
C VAL A 82 4.09 -23.08 19.64
N ALA A 83 4.52 -21.91 20.14
CA ALA A 83 4.72 -21.69 21.57
C ALA A 83 3.40 -21.69 22.39
N SER A 84 2.25 -21.50 21.74
CA SER A 84 0.93 -21.52 22.38
C SER A 84 0.54 -22.92 22.89
N VAL A 85 1.19 -23.98 22.39
CA VAL A 85 1.08 -25.35 22.93
C VAL A 85 1.43 -25.38 24.42
N PHE A 86 2.32 -24.48 24.87
CA PHE A 86 2.68 -24.33 26.28
C PHE A 86 1.88 -23.23 27.00
N LEU A 87 0.77 -22.74 26.44
CA LEU A 87 -0.06 -21.60 26.89
C LEU A 87 0.66 -20.23 26.98
N ILE A 88 2.00 -20.19 26.87
CA ILE A 88 2.80 -18.96 26.93
C ILE A 88 2.67 -18.14 25.64
N GLY A 89 2.33 -18.77 24.51
CA GLY A 89 2.20 -18.10 23.21
C GLY A 89 0.92 -17.27 23.02
N ILE A 90 -0.14 -17.47 23.82
CA ILE A 90 -1.45 -16.81 23.61
C ILE A 90 -1.38 -15.27 23.74
N PRO A 91 -0.72 -14.68 24.77
CA PRO A 91 -0.56 -13.23 24.86
C PRO A 91 0.19 -12.64 23.67
N PHE A 92 1.20 -13.35 23.16
CA PHE A 92 1.99 -12.91 22.00
C PHE A 92 1.19 -12.98 20.69
N LEU A 93 0.35 -14.01 20.52
CA LEU A 93 -0.58 -14.09 19.38
C LEU A 93 -1.53 -12.90 19.34
N LEU A 94 -2.12 -12.52 20.48
CA LEU A 94 -2.97 -11.34 20.57
C LEU A 94 -2.20 -10.05 20.28
N LEU A 95 -0.98 -9.92 20.82
CA LEU A 95 -0.13 -8.76 20.59
C LEU A 95 0.21 -8.60 19.10
N PHE A 96 0.68 -9.66 18.44
CA PHE A 96 1.04 -9.61 17.02
C PHE A 96 -0.19 -9.47 16.11
N GLY A 97 -1.33 -10.06 16.48
CA GLY A 97 -2.60 -9.83 15.81
C GLY A 97 -3.05 -8.37 15.89
N LEU A 98 -2.92 -7.73 17.05
CA LEU A 98 -3.20 -6.30 17.22
C LEU A 98 -2.25 -5.42 16.41
N LEU A 99 -0.96 -5.79 16.35
CA LEU A 99 0.02 -5.09 15.50
C LEU A 99 -0.34 -5.20 14.01
N LEU A 100 -0.81 -6.35 13.53
CA LEU A 100 -1.31 -6.49 12.15
C LEU A 100 -2.50 -5.56 11.87
N LEU A 101 -3.41 -5.42 12.84
CA LEU A 101 -4.55 -4.49 12.74
C LEU A 101 -4.04 -3.04 12.65
N LEU A 102 -3.12 -2.64 13.53
CA LEU A 102 -2.53 -1.29 13.52
C LEU A 102 -1.79 -0.99 12.21
N VAL A 103 -1.04 -1.96 11.67
CA VAL A 103 -0.38 -1.83 10.35
C VAL A 103 -1.41 -1.63 9.23
N SER A 104 -2.53 -2.35 9.28
CA SER A 104 -3.62 -2.21 8.30
C SER A 104 -4.27 -0.83 8.35
N ILE A 105 -4.53 -0.31 9.55
CA ILE A 105 -5.05 1.05 9.74
C ILE A 105 -4.04 2.08 9.22
N TRP A 106 -2.78 1.96 9.63
CA TRP A 106 -1.71 2.86 9.21
C TRP A 106 -1.56 2.92 7.69
N PHE A 107 -1.54 1.75 7.03
CA PHE A 107 -1.49 1.63 5.58
C PHE A 107 -2.65 2.39 4.90
N THR A 108 -3.86 2.25 5.45
CA THR A 108 -5.05 2.88 4.90
C THR A 108 -5.06 4.38 5.10
N VAL A 109 -4.68 4.85 6.30
CA VAL A 109 -4.54 6.28 6.58
C VAL A 109 -3.53 6.90 5.61
N LYS A 110 -2.35 6.29 5.45
CA LYS A 110 -1.34 6.77 4.49
C LYS A 110 -1.86 6.73 3.05
N SER A 111 -2.69 5.75 2.70
CA SER A 111 -3.27 5.65 1.36
C SER A 111 -4.31 6.73 1.06
N VAL A 112 -5.17 7.03 2.04
CA VAL A 112 -6.12 8.15 1.96
C VAL A 112 -5.38 9.48 1.89
N LEU A 113 -4.36 9.69 2.73
CA LEU A 113 -3.57 10.92 2.72
C LEU A 113 -2.83 11.12 1.39
N GLY A 114 -2.27 10.04 0.82
CA GLY A 114 -1.63 10.09 -0.49
C GLY A 114 -2.61 10.44 -1.61
N LEU A 115 -3.82 9.86 -1.59
CA LEU A 115 -4.88 10.22 -2.53
C LEU A 115 -5.26 11.70 -2.40
N LEU A 116 -5.52 12.17 -1.18
CA LEU A 116 -5.89 13.56 -0.92
C LEU A 116 -4.77 14.53 -1.32
N ALA A 117 -3.51 14.17 -1.13
CA ALA A 117 -2.38 14.99 -1.57
C ALA A 117 -2.32 15.07 -3.10
N LEU A 118 -2.54 13.96 -3.81
CA LEU A 118 -2.58 13.94 -5.28
C LEU A 118 -3.76 14.76 -5.84
N LEU A 119 -4.92 14.69 -5.20
CA LEU A 119 -6.11 15.47 -5.59
C LEU A 119 -5.92 16.97 -5.34
N ASN A 120 -5.11 17.34 -4.36
CA ASN A 120 -4.76 18.74 -4.06
C ASN A 120 -3.50 19.23 -4.80
N ASP A 121 -3.00 18.49 -5.78
CA ASP A 121 -1.76 18.79 -6.53
C ASP A 121 -0.54 19.05 -5.60
N ARG A 122 -0.49 18.35 -4.46
CA ARG A 122 0.60 18.39 -3.46
C ARG A 122 1.50 17.15 -3.54
N PRO A 123 2.80 17.27 -3.20
CA PRO A 123 3.69 16.12 -3.11
C PRO A 123 3.21 15.11 -2.05
N ALA A 124 3.54 13.83 -2.29
CA ALA A 124 3.10 12.67 -1.52
C ALA A 124 3.72 12.56 -0.11
#